data_AF-A0AA35Y2J7-F1
#
_entry.id   AF-A0AA35Y2J7-F1
#
_cell.length_a   1.000
_cell.length_b   1.000
_cell.length_c   1.000
_cell.angle_alpha   90.00
_cell.angle_beta   90.00
_cell.angle_gamma   90.00
#
_symmetry.space_group_name_H-M   'P 1'
#
loop_
_entity.id
_entity.type
_entity.pdbx_description
1 polymer ?
#
loop_
_entity_poly.entity_id
_entity_poly.type
_entity_poly.pdbx_seq_one_letter_code
_entity_poly.pdbx_strand_id
1 'polypeptide(L)'
;MWITAKRIGNLLENYHKASSLTFTIQDGPQAGQSVPHVHIHIVPRKVGDFENNDDIYDAIDESDKNLKKKLDLDKERKDRSSKERVQEAGEYRKLLSIEPES
;
A
#
# COMPACT_ATOMS: atom_id res chain seq x y z
N MET A 1 2.49 -6.53 15.30
CA MET A 1 2.54 -5.76 14.04
C MET A 1 2.99 -6.63 12.87
N TRP A 2 4.22 -7.16 12.85
CA TRP A 2 4.74 -7.94 11.71
C TRP A 2 3.99 -9.24 11.37
N ILE A 3 3.47 -9.96 12.38
CA ILE A 3 2.62 -11.15 12.13
C ILE A 3 1.39 -10.78 11.29
N THR A 4 0.71 -9.70 11.67
CA THR A 4 -0.43 -9.16 10.95
C THR A 4 -0.04 -8.67 9.55
N ALA A 5 1.09 -7.95 9.43
CA ALA A 5 1.59 -7.44 8.15
C ALA A 5 1.89 -8.59 7.18
N LYS A 6 2.56 -9.66 7.64
CA LYS A 6 2.81 -10.87 6.83
C LYS A 6 1.51 -11.53 6.38
N ARG A 7 0.54 -11.71 7.29
CA ARG A 7 -0.76 -12.31 6.96
C ARG A 7 -1.53 -11.48 5.92
N ILE A 8 -1.61 -10.17 6.12
CA ILE A 8 -2.27 -9.26 5.18
C ILE A 8 -1.52 -9.22 3.85
N GLY A 9 -0.18 -9.18 3.88
CA GLY A 9 0.66 -9.18 2.70
C GLY A 9 0.40 -10.38 1.80
N ASN A 10 0.45 -11.60 2.33
CA ASN A 10 0.18 -12.83 1.57
C ASN A 10 -1.22 -12.82 0.94
N LEU A 11 -2.22 -12.31 1.66
CA LEU A 11 -3.59 -12.19 1.16
C LEU A 11 -3.67 -11.19 0.00
N LEU A 12 -3.05 -10.03 0.14
CA LEU A 12 -3.04 -9.00 -0.90
C LEU A 12 -2.23 -9.44 -2.13
N GLU A 13 -1.10 -10.12 -1.94
CA GLU A 13 -0.29 -10.69 -3.01
C GLU A 13 -1.13 -11.62 -3.89
N ASN A 14 -1.82 -12.57 -3.27
CA ASN A 14 -2.71 -13.50 -3.96
C ASN A 14 -3.89 -12.80 -4.63
N TYR A 15 -4.56 -11.90 -3.92
CA TYR A 15 -5.72 -11.17 -4.44
C TYR A 15 -5.39 -10.36 -5.70
N HIS A 16 -4.26 -9.66 -5.66
CA HIS A 16 -3.82 -8.81 -6.77
C HIS A 16 -3.09 -9.58 -7.87
N LYS A 17 -2.89 -10.90 -7.73
CA LYS A 17 -2.05 -11.72 -8.63
C LYS A 17 -0.65 -11.12 -8.78
N ALA A 18 -0.11 -10.65 -7.66
CA ALA A 18 1.27 -10.21 -7.53
C ALA A 18 2.19 -11.41 -7.29
N SER A 19 3.49 -11.19 -7.40
CA SER A 19 4.52 -12.22 -7.19
C SER A 19 5.54 -11.84 -6.12
N SER A 20 5.42 -10.63 -5.57
CA SER A 20 6.29 -10.11 -4.51
C SER A 20 5.57 -9.02 -3.72
N LEU A 21 6.16 -8.60 -2.61
CA LEU A 21 5.64 -7.55 -1.74
C LEU A 21 6.76 -6.59 -1.34
N THR A 22 6.45 -5.29 -1.28
CA THR A 22 7.28 -4.29 -0.62
C THR A 22 6.64 -3.93 0.73
N PHE A 23 7.41 -4.06 1.80
CA PHE A 23 7.04 -3.61 3.14
C PHE A 23 7.92 -2.43 3.55
N THR A 24 7.32 -1.30 3.90
CA THR A 24 8.06 -0.08 4.28
C THR A 24 7.54 0.50 5.59
N ILE A 25 8.46 0.92 6.45
CA ILE A 25 8.19 1.69 7.68
C ILE A 25 9.02 2.96 7.61
N GLN A 26 8.36 4.11 7.79
CA GLN A 26 9.00 5.41 7.91
C GLN A 26 8.90 5.86 9.37
N ASP A 27 9.92 5.55 10.18
CA ASP A 27 9.95 5.88 11.61
C ASP A 27 10.62 7.24 11.84
N GLY A 28 9.80 8.27 11.99
CA GLY A 28 10.22 9.65 12.23
C GLY A 28 10.34 10.53 10.97
N PRO A 29 10.40 11.86 11.14
CA PRO A 29 10.35 12.81 10.02
C PRO A 29 11.48 12.63 8.99
N GLN A 30 12.69 12.30 9.44
CA GLN A 30 13.85 12.09 8.56
C GLN A 30 13.75 10.83 7.71
N ALA A 31 12.88 9.89 8.09
CA ALA A 31 12.56 8.70 7.30
C ALA A 31 11.39 8.93 6.30
N GLY A 32 10.84 10.14 6.23
CA GLY A 32 9.71 10.50 5.35
C GLY A 32 8.34 10.46 6.04
N GLN A 33 8.26 10.17 7.34
CA GLN A 33 6.98 9.99 8.02
C GLN A 33 6.06 11.21 7.90
N SER A 34 4.89 11.00 7.26
CA SER A 34 3.91 12.06 7.05
C SER A 34 2.94 12.21 8.24
N VAL A 35 2.35 11.11 8.70
CA VAL A 35 1.40 11.08 9.82
C VAL A 35 2.13 10.59 11.08
N PRO A 36 2.02 11.29 12.23
CA PRO A 36 2.71 10.92 13.48
C PRO A 36 2.03 9.71 14.17
N HIS A 37 1.98 8.59 13.46
CA HIS A 37 1.49 7.30 13.90
C HIS A 37 2.27 6.21 13.16
N VAL A 38 2.74 5.19 13.86
CA VAL A 38 3.48 4.09 13.23
C VAL A 38 2.53 3.30 12.32
N HIS A 39 2.88 3.19 11.04
CA HIS A 39 2.16 2.40 10.05
C HIS A 39 3.14 1.68 9.12
N ILE A 40 2.65 0.63 8.46
CA ILE A 40 3.41 -0.15 7.48
C ILE A 40 2.71 0.03 6.13
N HIS A 41 3.48 0.41 5.11
CA HIS A 41 3.03 0.29 3.73
C HIS A 41 3.23 -1.16 3.28
N ILE A 42 2.17 -1.77 2.74
CA ILE A 42 2.20 -3.09 2.15
C ILE A 42 1.80 -2.94 0.69
N VAL A 43 2.75 -3.10 -0.22
CA VAL A 43 2.55 -2.88 -1.66
C VAL A 43 2.79 -4.18 -2.42
N PRO A 44 1.74 -4.82 -2.96
CA PRO A 44 1.89 -5.96 -3.87
C PRO A 44 2.62 -5.55 -5.15
N ARG A 45 3.57 -6.38 -5.59
CA ARG A 45 4.48 -6.11 -6.71
C ARG A 45 4.30 -7.08 -7.86
N LYS A 46 4.38 -6.58 -9.08
CA LYS A 46 4.30 -7.35 -10.33
C LYS A 46 5.51 -7.12 -11.19
N VAL A 47 5.85 -8.09 -12.03
CA VAL A 47 6.91 -7.90 -13.04
C VAL A 47 6.54 -6.71 -13.93
N GLY A 48 7.45 -5.73 -14.02
CA GLY A 48 7.28 -4.53 -14.85
C GLY A 48 6.31 -3.50 -14.26
N ASP A 49 6.01 -3.54 -12.96
CA ASP A 49 5.20 -2.49 -12.31
C ASP A 49 5.96 -1.15 -12.19
N PHE A 50 7.29 -1.19 -12.16
CA PHE A 50 8.19 -0.05 -12.31
C PHE A 50 9.29 -0.37 -13.33
N GLU A 51 9.78 0.65 -14.04
CA GLU A 51 10.95 0.50 -14.91
C GLU A 51 12.21 0.23 -14.08
N ASN A 52 12.41 1.00 -12.99
CA ASN A 52 13.44 0.74 -11.99
C ASN A 52 12.79 0.41 -10.64
N ASN A 53 13.25 -0.66 -9.99
CA ASN A 53 12.64 -1.10 -8.74
C ASN A 53 12.70 -0.08 -7.60
N ASP A 54 13.69 0.81 -7.62
CA ASP A 54 13.90 1.84 -6.59
C ASP A 54 12.93 3.03 -6.75
N ASP A 55 12.29 3.19 -7.91
CA ASP A 55 11.29 4.26 -8.15
C ASP A 55 10.08 4.12 -7.22
N ILE A 56 9.87 2.94 -6.61
CA ILE A 56 8.82 2.72 -5.60
C ILE A 56 9.01 3.59 -4.35
N TYR A 57 10.25 3.93 -3.98
CA TYR A 57 10.51 4.72 -2.78
C TYR A 57 10.01 6.15 -2.95
N ASP A 58 10.28 6.73 -4.11
CA ASP A 58 9.78 8.06 -4.48
C ASP A 58 8.25 8.04 -4.59
N ALA A 59 7.66 7.01 -5.20
CA ALA A 59 6.21 6.87 -5.31
C ALA A 59 5.50 6.77 -3.94
N ILE A 60 6.09 6.09 -2.96
CA ILE A 60 5.57 6.00 -1.59
C ILE A 60 5.64 7.38 -0.91
N ASP A 61 6.79 8.04 -0.97
CA ASP A 61 7.00 9.35 -0.34
C ASP A 61 6.11 10.44 -0.96
N GLU A 62 5.96 10.44 -2.29
CA GLU A 62 5.03 11.34 -3.00
C GLU A 62 3.58 11.10 -2.59
N SER A 63 3.15 9.84 -2.50
CA SER A 63 1.81 9.50 -2.03
C SER A 63 1.51 10.07 -0.64
N ASP A 64 2.47 9.97 0.27
CA ASP A 64 2.32 10.46 1.64
C ASP A 64 2.41 12.00 1.74
N LYS A 65 3.18 12.63 0.85
CA LYS A 65 3.19 14.10 0.69
C LYS A 65 1.88 14.62 0.09
N ASN A 66 1.24 13.87 -0.81
CA ASN A 66 -0.03 14.26 -1.45
C ASN A 66 -1.22 14.16 -0.48
N LEU A 67 -1.14 13.33 0.57
CA LEU A 67 -2.05 13.44 1.73
C LEU A 67 -2.01 14.82 2.42
N LYS A 68 -0.89 15.55 2.29
CA LYS A 68 -0.68 16.88 2.90
C LYS A 68 -0.82 18.05 1.93
N LYS A 69 -0.77 17.83 0.61
CA LYS A 69 -0.78 18.89 -0.41
C LYS A 69 -1.78 18.59 -1.52
N LYS A 70 -2.76 19.50 -1.67
CA LYS A 70 -3.64 19.58 -2.84
C LYS A 70 -2.93 20.43 -3.91
N LEU A 71 -2.06 19.85 -4.75
CA LEU A 71 -1.41 20.56 -5.87
C LEU A 71 -1.28 19.70 -7.13
N ASP A 72 -1.36 20.39 -8.28
CA ASP A 72 -1.61 19.93 -9.66
C ASP A 72 -0.56 19.02 -10.34
N LEU A 73 0.39 18.44 -9.60
CA LEU A 73 1.46 17.63 -10.20
C LEU A 73 1.06 16.18 -10.52
N ASP A 74 -0.11 15.76 -10.02
CA ASP A 74 -0.62 14.40 -10.13
C ASP A 74 -1.79 14.33 -11.14
N LYS A 75 -1.65 14.95 -12.32
CA LYS A 75 -2.76 15.07 -13.30
C LYS A 75 -3.37 13.73 -13.72
N GLU A 76 -2.60 12.65 -13.64
CA GLU A 76 -3.07 11.30 -13.96
C GLU A 76 -3.52 10.49 -12.74
N ARG A 77 -3.12 10.90 -11.53
CA ARG A 77 -3.55 10.22 -10.29
C ARG A 77 -4.98 10.59 -9.98
N LYS A 78 -5.89 9.67 -10.31
CA LYS A 78 -7.29 9.77 -9.90
C LYS A 78 -7.42 9.31 -8.45
N ASP A 79 -7.70 10.25 -7.57
CA ASP A 79 -8.11 9.92 -6.20
C ASP A 79 -9.31 8.99 -6.23
N ARG A 80 -9.18 7.86 -5.55
CA ARG A 80 -10.24 6.86 -5.46
C ARG A 80 -11.41 7.41 -4.67
N SER A 81 -12.62 7.13 -5.14
CA SER A 81 -13.82 7.56 -4.44
C SER A 81 -13.96 6.86 -3.08
N SER A 82 -14.67 7.49 -2.14
CA SER A 82 -14.98 6.84 -0.86
C SER A 82 -15.70 5.50 -1.06
N LYS A 83 -16.59 5.45 -2.06
CA LYS A 83 -17.34 4.23 -2.41
C LYS A 83 -16.42 3.10 -2.87
N GLU A 84 -15.45 3.40 -3.73
CA GLU A 84 -14.44 2.42 -4.18
C GLU A 84 -13.63 1.88 -3.01
N ARG A 85 -13.17 2.74 -2.10
CA ARG A 85 -12.43 2.31 -0.91
C ARG A 85 -13.26 1.42 0.02
N VAL A 86 -14.55 1.74 0.21
CA VAL A 86 -15.46 0.92 1.02
C VAL A 86 -15.69 -0.44 0.37
N GLN A 87 -15.86 -0.49 -0.95
CA GLN A 87 -16.02 -1.74 -1.69
C GLN A 87 -14.78 -2.62 -1.58
N GLU A 88 -13.60 -2.06 -1.88
CA GLU A 88 -12.31 -2.75 -1.78
C GLU A 88 -12.08 -3.30 -0.35
N ALA A 89 -12.31 -2.49 0.67
CA ALA A 89 -12.22 -2.95 2.06
C ALA A 89 -13.21 -4.07 2.38
N GLY A 90 -14.40 -4.06 1.76
CA GLY A 90 -15.38 -5.14 1.84
C GLY A 90 -14.87 -6.45 1.24
N GLU A 91 -14.18 -6.39 0.10
CA GLU A 91 -13.55 -7.54 -0.56
C GLU A 91 -12.43 -8.11 0.31
N TYR A 92 -11.53 -7.27 0.84
CA TYR A 92 -10.45 -7.69 1.73
C TYR A 92 -10.96 -8.35 3.02
N ARG A 93 -12.04 -7.82 3.62
CA ARG A 93 -12.65 -8.43 4.81
C ARG A 93 -13.15 -9.85 4.55
N LYS A 94 -13.75 -10.11 3.38
CA LYS A 94 -14.21 -11.46 3.02
C LYS A 94 -13.06 -12.45 2.98
N LEU A 95 -11.91 -12.04 2.46
CA LEU A 95 -10.70 -12.87 2.37
C LEU A 95 -10.08 -13.13 3.73
N LEU A 96 -10.13 -12.16 4.66
CA LEU A 96 -9.61 -12.32 6.02
C LEU A 96 -10.41 -13.33 6.86
N SER A 97 -11.70 -13.50 6.54
CA SER A 97 -12.60 -14.45 7.20
C SER A 97 -12.44 -15.89 6.71
N ILE A 98 -11.65 -16.12 5.65
CA ILE A 98 -11.32 -17.46 5.17
C ILE A 98 -10.07 -17.89 5.94
N GLU A 99 -10.21 -18.89 6.81
CA GLU A 99 -9.02 -19.48 7.44
C GLU A 99 -8.19 -20.20 6.38
N PRO A 100 -6.86 -20.04 6.38
CA PRO A 100 -6.02 -20.85 5.51
C PRO A 100 -6.13 -22.31 5.97
N GLU A 101 -6.40 -23.23 5.03
CA GLU A 101 -6.17 -24.66 5.27
C GLU A 101 -4.73 -24.86 5.73
N SER A 102 -4.59 -25.55 6.87
CA SER A 102 -3.35 -25.84 7.58
C SER A 102 -2.37 -26.65 6.76
#